data_AF-A0A3D4FZI8-F1
#
_entry.id   AF-A0A3D4FZI8-F1
#
_cell.length_a   1.000
_cell.length_b   1.000
_cell.length_c   1.000
_cell.angle_alpha   90.00
_cell.angle_beta   90.00
_cell.angle_gamma   90.00
#
_symmetry.space_group_name_H-M   'P 1'
#
loop_
_entity.id
_entity.type
_entity.pdbx_description
1 polymer ?
#
loop_
_entity_poly.entity_id
_entity_poly.type
_entity_poly.pdbx_seq_one_letter_code
_entity_poly.pdbx_strand_id
1 'polypeptide(L)'
;MRLGLGTGSTVTHFLEFLAARIQAGTVTGLVTVPTSVRTEECARELGIPLAELHEAAPLDLTVDGADEVGPGLDLIKGLGGALLREKMVAQAS
;
A
#
# COMPACT_ATOMS: atom_id res chain seq x y z
N MET A 1 -10.76 -8.27 1.76
CA MET A 1 -10.47 -7.03 1.00
C MET A 1 -9.09 -7.16 0.38
N ARG A 2 -8.92 -6.62 -0.82
CA ARG A 2 -7.67 -6.60 -1.58
C ARG A 2 -7.11 -5.17 -1.57
N LEU A 3 -5.96 -4.97 -0.93
CA LEU A 3 -5.48 -3.65 -0.54
C LEU A 3 -4.11 -3.34 -1.15
N GLY A 4 -4.00 -2.25 -1.89
CA GLY A 4 -2.73 -1.67 -2.32
C GLY A 4 -2.05 -0.94 -1.16
N LEU A 5 -0.78 -1.26 -0.91
CA LEU A 5 0.04 -0.63 0.13
C LEU A 5 1.06 0.30 -0.54
N GLY A 6 0.90 1.60 -0.31
CA GLY A 6 1.74 2.66 -0.87
C GLY A 6 3.19 2.65 -0.38
N THR A 7 3.92 3.73 -0.67
CA THR A 7 5.33 3.88 -0.27
C THR A 7 5.57 5.25 0.36
N GLY A 8 6.21 5.28 1.53
CA GLY A 8 6.53 6.55 2.20
C GLY A 8 6.57 6.40 3.71
N SER A 9 7.12 7.40 4.41
CA SER A 9 7.10 7.46 5.87
C SER A 9 5.67 7.46 6.43
N THR A 10 4.76 8.20 5.81
CA THR A 10 3.33 8.19 6.17
C THR A 10 2.72 6.80 6.01
N VAL A 11 3.11 6.05 4.97
CA VAL A 11 2.61 4.68 4.75
C VAL A 11 3.16 3.71 5.80
N THR A 12 4.41 3.87 6.25
CA THR A 12 4.98 3.04 7.33
C THR A 12 4.11 3.09 8.60
N HIS A 13 3.65 4.28 9.02
CA HIS A 13 2.72 4.40 10.15
C HIS A 13 1.38 3.69 9.91
N PHE A 14 0.87 3.74 8.68
CA PHE A 14 -0.33 3.00 8.31
C PHE A 14 -0.12 1.49 8.42
N LEU A 15 1.03 0.96 7.97
CA LEU A 15 1.36 -0.47 8.08
C LEU A 15 1.45 -0.92 9.53
N GLU A 16 2.11 -0.15 10.40
CA GLU A 16 2.20 -0.45 11.84
C GLU A 16 0.81 -0.56 12.48
N PHE A 17 -0.07 0.40 12.19
CA PHE A 17 -1.45 0.36 12.67
C PHE A 17 -2.23 -0.81 12.10
N LEU A 18 -2.12 -1.06 10.80
CA LEU A 18 -2.80 -2.17 10.12
C LEU A 18 -2.38 -3.52 10.71
N ALA A 19 -1.08 -3.73 10.91
CA ALA A 19 -0.53 -4.93 11.52
C ALA A 19 -1.07 -5.16 12.93
N ALA A 20 -1.12 -4.11 13.77
CA ALA A 20 -1.71 -4.21 15.11
C ALA A 20 -3.19 -4.64 15.06
N ARG A 21 -3.96 -4.14 14.08
CA ARG A 21 -5.37 -4.53 13.90
C ARG A 21 -5.54 -5.96 13.42
N ILE A 22 -4.65 -6.45 12.56
CA ILE A 22 -4.60 -7.84 12.11
C ILE A 22 -4.29 -8.77 13.29
N GLN A 23 -3.26 -8.44 14.07
CA GLN A 23 -2.86 -9.21 15.26
C GLN A 23 -3.97 -9.26 16.32
N ALA A 24 -4.71 -8.16 16.49
CA ALA A 24 -5.88 -8.12 17.37
C ALA A 24 -7.11 -8.90 16.83
N GLY A 25 -7.05 -9.44 15.61
CA GLY A 25 -8.15 -10.16 14.97
C GLY A 25 -9.32 -9.27 14.53
N THR A 26 -9.19 -7.94 14.63
CA THR A 26 -10.24 -6.98 14.22
C THR A 26 -10.30 -6.75 12.72
N VAL A 27 -9.22 -7.07 12.01
CA VAL A 27 -9.12 -7.04 10.55
C VAL A 27 -8.64 -8.41 10.10
N THR A 28 -9.41 -9.09 9.26
CA THR A 28 -9.13 -10.43 8.76
C THR A 28 -9.42 -10.53 7.27
N GLY A 29 -8.88 -11.57 6.61
CA GLY A 29 -9.13 -11.82 5.19
C GLY A 29 -8.59 -10.73 4.25
N LEU A 30 -7.47 -10.10 4.61
CA LEU A 30 -6.75 -9.18 3.73
C LEU A 30 -5.84 -9.93 2.76
N VAL A 31 -5.81 -9.45 1.53
CA VAL A 31 -4.80 -9.74 0.51
C VAL A 31 -4.15 -8.40 0.18
N THR A 32 -2.83 -8.25 0.36
CA THR A 32 -2.19 -6.94 0.20
C THR A 32 -1.13 -6.94 -0.90
N VAL A 33 -1.04 -5.85 -1.66
CA VAL A 33 -0.10 -5.68 -2.77
C VAL A 33 0.78 -4.45 -2.53
N PRO A 34 2.10 -4.58 -2.34
CA PRO A 34 2.98 -3.46 -2.06
C PRO A 34 3.38 -2.70 -3.33
N THR A 35 3.57 -1.39 -3.21
CA THR A 35 4.04 -0.54 -4.33
C THR A 35 5.57 -0.42 -4.41
N SER A 36 6.32 -0.99 -3.47
CA SER A 36 7.78 -1.00 -3.51
C SER A 36 8.37 -2.19 -2.75
N VAL A 37 9.64 -2.49 -3.02
CA VAL A 37 10.42 -3.48 -2.25
C VAL A 37 10.49 -3.06 -0.77
N ARG A 38 10.66 -1.76 -0.49
CA ARG A 38 10.70 -1.24 0.88
C ARG A 38 9.38 -1.49 1.64
N THR A 39 8.25 -1.24 0.98
CA THR A 39 6.92 -1.51 1.56
C THR A 39 6.70 -3.01 1.75
N GLU A 40 7.13 -3.83 0.79
CA GLU A 40 7.07 -5.29 0.89
C GLU A 40 7.85 -5.82 2.09
N GLU A 41 9.11 -5.39 2.26
CA GLU A 41 9.97 -5.76 3.39
C GLU A 41 9.33 -5.37 4.72
N CYS A 42 8.90 -4.11 4.85
CA CYS A 42 8.24 -3.61 6.07
C CYS A 42 6.95 -4.37 6.39
N ALA A 43 6.09 -4.61 5.40
CA ALA A 43 4.85 -5.37 5.57
C ALA A 43 5.14 -6.82 5.99
N ARG A 44 6.17 -7.45 5.42
CA ARG A 44 6.60 -8.81 5.76
C ARG A 44 7.11 -8.90 7.19
N GLU A 45 7.91 -7.94 7.65
CA GLU A 45 8.40 -7.86 9.02
C GLU A 45 7.26 -7.68 10.04
N LEU A 46 6.23 -6.91 9.67
CA LEU A 46 5.04 -6.69 10.49
C LEU A 46 4.03 -7.85 10.47
N GLY A 47 4.26 -8.88 9.64
CA GLY A 47 3.37 -10.03 9.51
C GLY A 47 2.10 -9.76 8.69
N ILE A 48 2.13 -8.78 7.79
CA ILE A 48 1.02 -8.46 6.88
C ILE A 48 1.07 -9.44 5.69
N PRO A 49 -0.05 -10.09 5.31
CA PRO A 49 -0.08 -11.05 4.20
C PRO A 49 0.06 -10.35 2.84
N LEU A 50 1.05 -10.78 2.06
CA LEU A 50 1.40 -10.20 0.75
C LEU A 50 0.96 -11.09 -0.42
N ALA A 51 0.68 -10.46 -1.55
CA ALA A 51 0.37 -11.09 -2.83
C ALA A 51 0.94 -10.25 -3.99
N GLU A 52 1.06 -10.87 -5.17
CA GLU A 52 1.45 -10.17 -6.37
C GLU A 52 0.25 -9.46 -7.03
N LEU A 53 0.51 -8.34 -7.71
CA LEU A 53 -0.55 -7.54 -8.33
C LEU A 53 -1.40 -8.35 -9.33
N HIS A 54 -0.76 -9.21 -10.13
CA HIS A 54 -1.43 -10.01 -11.15
C HIS A 54 -2.34 -11.12 -10.57
N GLU A 55 -2.11 -11.52 -9.32
CA GLU A 55 -2.90 -12.54 -8.61
C GLU A 55 -4.10 -11.92 -7.88
N ALA A 56 -3.93 -10.67 -7.40
CA ALA A 56 -4.89 -10.00 -6.55
C ALA A 56 -5.80 -9.00 -7.28
N ALA A 57 -5.43 -8.51 -8.48
CA ALA A 57 -6.27 -7.56 -9.19
C ALA A 57 -7.68 -8.11 -9.55
N PRO A 58 -8.72 -7.27 -9.62
CA PRO A 58 -8.74 -5.86 -9.21
C PRO A 58 -8.64 -5.71 -7.69
N LEU A 59 -8.09 -4.59 -7.25
CA LEU A 59 -7.98 -4.23 -5.83
C LEU A 59 -9.22 -3.44 -5.41
N ASP A 60 -9.54 -3.45 -4.11
CA ASP A 60 -10.69 -2.72 -3.56
C ASP A 60 -10.33 -1.29 -3.14
N LEU A 61 -9.07 -1.09 -2.73
CA LEU A 61 -8.57 0.18 -2.19
C LEU A 61 -7.04 0.20 -2.32
N THR A 62 -6.47 1.39 -2.56
CA THR A 62 -5.04 1.65 -2.39
C THR A 62 -4.86 2.79 -1.39
N VAL A 63 -3.97 2.61 -0.41
CA VAL A 63 -3.58 3.66 0.55
C VAL A 63 -2.14 4.05 0.28
N ASP A 64 -1.91 5.31 -0.11
CA ASP A 64 -0.59 5.82 -0.45
C ASP A 64 -0.42 7.29 -0.06
N GLY A 65 0.83 7.74 0.07
CA GLY A 65 1.17 9.15 0.27
C GLY A 65 1.30 9.91 -1.05
N ALA A 66 1.51 11.22 -0.95
CA ALA A 66 1.88 12.09 -2.07
C ALA A 66 2.99 13.06 -1.62
N ASP A 67 3.81 13.49 -2.56
CA ASP A 67 4.83 14.52 -2.32
C ASP A 67 4.19 15.91 -2.34
N GLU A 68 3.25 16.13 -3.27
CA GLU A 68 2.40 17.32 -3.34
C GLU A 68 0.97 16.96 -3.74
N VAL A 69 0.00 17.75 -3.27
CA VAL A 69 -1.42 17.64 -3.64
C VAL A 69 -1.89 18.98 -4.20
N GLY A 70 -2.24 18.97 -5.48
CA GLY A 70 -2.75 20.13 -6.20
C GLY A 70 -4.28 20.25 -6.20
N PRO A 71 -4.82 21.28 -6.86
CA PRO A 71 -6.25 21.39 -7.14
C PRO A 71 -6.78 20.14 -7.87
N GLY A 72 -8.04 19.78 -7.63
CA GLY A 72 -8.64 18.60 -8.28
C GLY A 72 -8.11 17.25 -7.79
N LEU A 73 -7.29 17.22 -6.73
CA LEU A 73 -6.60 16.04 -6.23
C LEU A 73 -5.53 15.47 -7.18
N ASP A 74 -4.97 16.32 -8.06
CA ASP A 74 -3.78 15.96 -8.84
C ASP A 74 -2.58 15.81 -7.90
N LEU A 75 -1.78 14.76 -8.11
CA LEU A 75 -0.70 14.37 -7.21
C LEU A 75 0.66 14.40 -7.91
N ILE A 76 1.66 14.97 -7.23
CA ILE A 76 3.06 14.68 -7.52
C ILE A 76 3.50 13.55 -6.58
N LYS A 77 4.06 12.50 -7.18
CA LYS A 77 4.59 11.32 -6.49
C LYS A 77 5.89 10.88 -7.14
N GLY A 78 6.70 10.16 -6.37
CA GLY A 78 7.89 9.47 -6.86
C GLY A 78 9.19 9.89 -6.20
N LEU A 79 9.16 10.80 -5.21
CA LEU A 79 10.36 11.16 -4.43
C LEU A 79 11.05 9.91 -3.83
N GLY A 80 10.27 8.90 -3.45
CA GLY A 80 10.75 7.62 -2.94
C GLY A 80 11.21 6.60 -3.99
N GLY A 81 11.19 6.93 -5.29
CA GLY A 81 11.68 6.06 -6.36
C GLY A 81 10.75 4.90 -6.75
N ALA A 82 9.50 4.87 -6.26
CA ALA A 82 8.56 3.76 -6.46
C ALA A 82 7.45 4.03 -7.51
N LEU A 83 7.51 5.17 -8.22
CA LEU A 83 6.37 5.72 -8.95
C LEU A 83 5.67 4.78 -9.94
N LEU A 84 6.41 3.86 -10.57
CA LEU A 84 5.86 2.97 -11.59
C LEU A 84 4.90 1.97 -10.95
N ARG A 85 5.34 1.29 -9.90
CA ARG A 85 4.53 0.32 -9.17
C ARG A 85 3.41 1.01 -8.40
N GLU A 86 3.65 2.19 -7.81
CA GLU A 86 2.61 3.02 -7.21
C GLU A 86 1.47 3.29 -8.19
N LYS A 87 1.80 3.73 -9.40
CA LYS A 87 0.80 4.00 -10.44
C LYS A 87 0.08 2.72 -10.90
N MET A 88 0.80 1.62 -11.09
CA MET A 88 0.20 0.35 -11.50
C MET A 88 -0.82 -0.16 -10.47
N VAL A 89 -0.48 -0.12 -9.18
CA VAL A 89 -1.36 -0.56 -8.09
C VAL A 89 -2.56 0.38 -7.96
N ALA A 90 -2.34 1.71 -8.00
CA ALA A 90 -3.42 2.69 -7.89
C ALA A 90 -4.41 2.65 -9.07
N GLN A 91 -3.97 2.27 -10.27
CA GLN A 91 -4.84 2.09 -11.44
C GLN A 91 -5.57 0.73 -11.45
N ALA A 92 -5.09 -0.22 -10.66
CA ALA A 92 -5.70 -1.53 -10.50
C ALA A 92 -6.71 -1.60 -9.35
N SER A 93 -6.85 -0.51 -8.58
CA SER A 93 -7.83 -0.30 -7.52
C SER A 93 -8.99 0.59 -7.95
#